data_AF-A0A372DYJ0-F1
#
_entry.id   AF-A0A372DYJ0-F1
#
_cell.length_a   1.000
_cell.length_b   1.000
_cell.length_c   1.000
_cell.angle_alpha   90.00
_cell.angle_beta   90.00
_cell.angle_gamma   90.00
#
_symmetry.space_group_name_H-M   'P 1'
#
loop_
_entity.id
_entity.type
_entity.pdbx_description
1 polymer ?
#
loop_
_entity_poly.entity_id
_entity_poly.type
_entity_poly.pdbx_seq_one_letter_code
_entity_poly.pdbx_strand_id
1 'polypeptide(L)' 'MIKYVEITMASGNKYFLIGTEDSPVYDTDLSAFMASARLLKVYTENSLTSEKIYINPNRIESFKLFY' A
#
# COMPACT_ATOMS: atom_id res chain seq x y z
N MET A 1 10.46 7.13 -8.26
CA MET A 1 10.14 6.70 -6.88
C MET A 1 8.67 6.93 -6.66
N ILE A 2 7.95 5.98 -6.08
CA ILE A 2 6.54 6.16 -5.77
C ILE A 2 6.45 6.90 -4.43
N LYS A 3 5.78 8.06 -4.40
CA LYS A 3 5.47 8.78 -3.15
C LYS A 3 4.51 7.98 -2.29
N TYR A 4 3.42 7.50 -2.88
CA TYR A 4 2.50 6.60 -2.22
C TYR A 4 1.69 5.78 -3.22
N VAL A 5 1.12 4.69 -2.72
CA VAL A 5 0.16 3.84 -3.42
C VAL A 5 -1.16 3.94 -2.68
N GLU A 6 -2.23 4.34 -3.36
CA GLU A 6 -3.59 4.20 -2.87
C GLU A 6 -4.08 2.79 -3.20
N ILE A 7 -4.44 2.02 -2.17
CA ILE A 7 -4.94 0.65 -2.28
C ILE A 7 -6.43 0.69 -2.01
N THR A 8 -7.23 0.17 -2.95
CA THR A 8 -8.67 -0.02 -2.78
C THR A 8 -8.95 -1.50 -2.53
N MET A 9 -9.55 -1.79 -1.38
CA MET A 9 -9.99 -3.14 -1.04
C MET A 9 -11.32 -3.46 -1.73
N ALA A 10 -11.61 -4.74 -1.93
CA ALA A 10 -12.91 -5.22 -2.41
C ALA A 10 -14.10 -4.83 -1.50
N SER A 11 -13.84 -4.37 -0.27
CA SER A 11 -14.86 -3.79 0.61
C SER A 11 -15.15 -2.30 0.33
N GLY A 12 -14.42 -1.67 -0.59
CA GLY A 12 -14.44 -0.23 -0.86
C GLY A 12 -13.54 0.61 0.07
N ASN A 13 -12.94 -0.01 1.11
CA ASN A 13 -12.03 0.71 2.00
C ASN A 13 -10.72 1.06 1.29
N LYS A 14 -10.20 2.26 1.59
CA LYS A 14 -8.94 2.76 1.03
C LYS A 14 -7.84 2.78 2.07
N TYR A 15 -6.63 2.41 1.65
CA TYR A 15 -5.43 2.42 2.47
C TYR A 15 -4.22 2.89 1.68
N PHE A 16 -3.13 3.23 2.36
CA PHE A 16 -1.98 3.86 1.73
C PHE A 16 -0.67 3.13 2.07
N LEU A 17 0.11 2.80 1.06
CA LEU A 17 1.55 2.52 1.23
C LEU A 17 2.29 3.80 0.91
N ILE A 18 3.04 4.37 1.87
CA ILE A 18 3.75 5.63 1.69
C ILE A 18 5.24 5.31 1.56
N GLY A 19 5.84 5.71 0.45
CA GLY A 19 7.27 5.59 0.23
C GLY A 19 8.01 6.71 0.96
N THR A 20 9.01 6.34 1.74
CA THR A 20 9.93 7.28 2.39
C THR A 20 11.36 7.05 1.90
N GLU A 21 12.30 7.95 2.22
CA GLU A 21 13.71 7.73 1.89
C GLU A 21 14.27 6.45 2.56
N ASP A 22 13.84 6.17 3.79
CA ASP A 22 14.25 4.96 4.54
C ASP A 22 13.56 3.67 4.05
N SER A 23 12.42 3.81 3.36
CA SER A 23 11.60 2.68 2.90
C SER A 23 10.96 3.02 1.56
N PRO A 24 11.77 3.07 0.48
CA PRO A 24 11.28 3.44 -0.84
C PRO A 24 10.34 2.37 -1.40
N VAL A 25 9.32 2.81 -2.14
CA VAL A 25 8.41 1.94 -2.87
C VAL A 25 8.71 2.05 -4.37
N TYR A 26 8.96 0.91 -5.00
CA TYR A 26 9.24 0.79 -6.43
C TYR A 26 8.18 -0.07 -7.13
N ASP A 27 7.92 0.25 -8.39
CA ASP A 27 6.82 -0.35 -9.17
C ASP A 27 7.03 -1.86 -9.40
N THR A 28 8.26 -2.25 -9.72
CA THR A 28 8.65 -3.64 -10.00
C THR A 28 8.53 -4.53 -8.77
N ASP A 29 8.85 -3.98 -7.59
CA ASP A 29 8.73 -4.70 -6.33
C ASP A 29 7.28 -4.82 -5.88
N LEU A 30 6.43 -3.83 -6.18
CA LEU A 30 5.11 -3.73 -5.59
C LEU A 30 4.17 -4.88 -5.97
N SER A 31 4.11 -5.25 -7.26
CA SER A 31 3.23 -6.33 -7.72
C SER A 31 3.70 -7.69 -7.17
N ALA A 32 4.99 -7.96 -7.19
CA ALA A 32 5.57 -9.19 -6.63
C ALA A 32 5.45 -9.25 -5.10
N PHE A 33 5.61 -8.10 -4.43
CA PHE A 33 5.46 -7.95 -2.99
C PHE A 33 4.03 -8.19 -2.55
N MET A 34 3.04 -7.58 -3.22
CA MET A 34 1.62 -7.82 -2.91
C MET A 34 1.23 -9.27 -3.15
N ALA A 35 1.77 -9.91 -4.19
CA ALA A 35 1.49 -11.32 -4.50
C ALA A 35 2.11 -12.30 -3.49
N SER A 36 3.25 -11.95 -2.88
CA SER A 36 3.97 -12.81 -1.93
C SER A 36 3.61 -12.54 -0.46
N ALA A 37 3.08 -11.36 -0.16
CA ALA A 37 2.76 -10.96 1.20
C ALA A 37 1.51 -11.67 1.75
N ARG A 38 1.64 -12.30 2.92
CA ARG A 38 0.48 -12.86 3.65
C ARG A 38 -0.39 -11.78 4.29
N LEU A 39 0.26 -10.72 4.79
CA LEU A 39 -0.34 -9.51 5.34
C LEU A 39 0.51 -8.32 4.92
N LEU A 40 -0.15 -7.21 4.60
CA LEU A 40 0.48 -5.97 4.17
C LEU A 40 0.18 -4.87 5.18
N LYS A 41 1.23 -4.21 5.69
CA LYS A 41 1.08 -3.11 6.63
C LYS A 41 0.88 -1.81 5.85
N VAL A 42 -0.21 -1.11 6.12
CA VAL A 42 -0.64 0.09 5.40
C VAL A 42 -1.11 1.16 6.36
N TYR A 43 -1.07 2.40 5.91
CA TYR A 43 -1.63 3.56 6.59
C TYR A 43 -3.13 3.68 6.31
N THR A 44 -3.90 4.14 7.29
CA THR A 44 -5.34 4.40 7.14
C THR A 44 -5.63 5.70 6.38
N GLU A 45 -4.67 6.63 6.36
CA GLU A 45 -4.75 7.88 5.62
C GLU A 45 -3.43 8.13 4.85
N ASN A 46 -3.44 9.08 3.90
CA ASN A 46 -2.21 9.52 3.24
C ASN A 46 -1.37 10.43 4.15
N SER A 47 -0.95 9.90 5.29
CA SER A 47 -0.13 10.58 6.28
C SER A 47 0.74 9.58 7.05
N LEU A 48 2.02 9.93 7.24
CA LEU A 48 2.95 9.14 8.07
C LEU A 48 2.57 9.10 9.56
N THR A 49 1.71 10.02 10.00
CA THR A 49 1.19 10.08 11.38
C THR A 49 -0.09 9.27 11.58
N SER A 50 -0.69 8.76 10.50
CA SER A 50 -1.92 7.98 10.59
C SER A 50 -1.67 6.57 11.14
N GLU A 51 -2.74 5.95 11.63
CA GLU A 51 -2.68 4.59 12.15
C GLU A 51 -2.22 3.61 11.07
N LYS A 52 -1.43 2.62 11.48
CA LYS A 52 -1.02 1.51 10.62
C LYS A 52 -1.80 0.26 10.96
N ILE A 53 -2.44 -0.33 9.96
CA ILE A 53 -3.12 -1.62 10.10
C ILE A 53 -2.53 -2.66 9.15
N TYR A 54 -2.83 -3.93 9.40
CA TYR A 54 -2.52 -5.02 8.47
C TYR A 54 -3.74 -5.37 7.63
N ILE A 55 -3.57 -5.41 6.32
CA ILE A 55 -4.59 -5.85 5.36
C ILE A 55 -4.19 -7.16 4.71
N ASN A 56 -5.17 -7.93 4.23
CA ASN A 56 -4.93 -9.12 3.42
C ASN A 56 -4.80 -8.73 1.94
N PRO A 57 -3.62 -8.88 1.30
CA PRO A 57 -3.41 -8.47 -0.09
C PRO A 57 -4.33 -9.17 -1.09
N ASN A 58 -4.79 -10.39 -0.78
CA ASN A 58 -5.71 -11.14 -1.63
C ASN A 58 -7.12 -10.51 -1.71
N ARG A 59 -7.38 -9.46 -0.93
CA ARG A 59 -8.64 -8.69 -0.96
C ARG A 59 -8.47 -7.30 -1.58
N ILE A 60 -7.31 -7.00 -2.15
CA ILE A 60 -7.10 -5.78 -2.92
C ILE A 60 -7.86 -5.92 -4.24
N GLU A 61 -8.71 -4.94 -4.53
CA GLU A 61 -9.42 -4.86 -5.80
C GLU A 61 -8.58 -4.13 -6.84
N SER A 62 -7.98 -3.00 -6.45
CA SER A 62 -7.13 -2.21 -7.32
C SER A 62 -6.15 -1.35 -6.51
N PHE A 63 -5.13 -0.84 -7.18
CA PHE A 63 -4.23 0.14 -6.61
C PHE A 63 -3.86 1.22 -7.64
N LYS A 64 -3.52 2.41 -7.14
CA LYS A 64 -3.11 3.56 -7.95
C LYS A 64 -1.80 4.13 -7.43
N LEU A 65 -0.87 4.36 -8.34
CA LEU A 65 0.48 4.84 -8.03
C LEU A 65 0.55 6.37 -8.13
N PHE A 66 1.25 6.98 -7.19
CA PHE A 66 1.50 8.43 -7.16
C PHE A 66 3.00 8.69 -7.04
N TYR A 67 3.52 9.54 -7.94
CA TYR A 67 4.95 9.86 -8.08
C TYR A 67 5.31 11.23 -7.49
#